data_AF-A0AAP5H151-F1
#
_entry.id   AF-A0AAP5H151-F1
#
_cell.length_a   1.000
_cell.length_b   1.000
_cell.length_c   1.000
_cell.angle_alpha   90.00
_cell.angle_beta   90.00
_cell.angle_gamma   90.00
#
_symmetry.space_group_name_H-M   'P 1'
#
loop_
_entity.id
_entity.type
_entity.pdbx_description
1 polymer ?
#
loop_
_entity_poly.entity_id
_entity_poly.type
_entity_poly.pdbx_seq_one_letter_code
_entity_poly.pdbx_strand_id
1 'polypeptide(L)'
;MKKFDYDLNYKELDLRKQPELYTVGRGEQGVLMVEPYKSEILPHWRFKTPEIATESSQKIYELFLEYKEQGDFVGMDMARKFLQMGYTRARRYTNHKGGRKYSKEDGSILPYQNDKVKAEAAAIFKAQWEIAKSDPDYVQMKKEHRENYEQADE
;
A
#
# COMPACT_ATOMS: atom_id res chain seq x y z
N MET A 1 11.75 18.42 0.43
CA MET A 1 11.26 17.12 -0.04
C MET A 1 9.97 17.35 -0.81
N LYS A 2 9.97 16.96 -2.09
CA LYS A 2 8.84 17.09 -3.02
C LYS A 2 7.56 16.48 -2.43
N LYS A 3 6.41 17.12 -2.65
CA LYS A 3 5.09 16.60 -2.21
C LYS A 3 4.55 15.64 -3.27
N PHE A 4 3.72 14.68 -2.85
CA PHE A 4 2.98 13.84 -3.79
C PHE A 4 2.07 14.72 -4.65
N ASP A 5 2.27 14.65 -5.96
CA ASP A 5 1.56 15.47 -6.94
C ASP A 5 0.25 14.77 -7.36
N TYR A 6 -0.88 15.38 -7.06
CA TYR A 6 -2.19 14.81 -7.43
C TYR A 6 -2.68 15.27 -8.81
N ASP A 7 -1.99 16.22 -9.44
CA ASP A 7 -2.38 16.82 -10.71
C ASP A 7 -1.83 16.04 -11.92
N LEU A 8 -0.91 15.10 -11.69
CA LEU A 8 -0.41 14.17 -12.72
C LEU A 8 -1.52 13.25 -13.23
N ASN A 9 -1.57 13.03 -14.55
CA ASN A 9 -2.50 12.09 -15.17
C ASN A 9 -2.03 10.63 -15.02
N TYR A 10 -2.10 10.11 -13.80
CA TYR A 10 -1.64 8.75 -13.47
C TYR A 10 -2.30 7.63 -14.28
N LYS A 11 -3.45 7.87 -14.93
CA LYS A 11 -4.12 6.86 -15.77
C LYS A 11 -3.40 6.60 -17.09
N GLU A 12 -2.68 7.59 -17.60
CA GLU A 12 -1.95 7.51 -18.87
C GLU A 12 -0.43 7.43 -18.66
N LEU A 13 0.05 7.68 -17.44
CA LEU A 13 1.46 7.55 -17.08
C LEU A 13 1.85 6.10 -16.82
N ASP A 14 3.06 5.78 -17.26
CA ASP A 14 3.76 4.55 -16.92
C ASP A 14 4.93 4.91 -16.00
N LEU A 15 4.73 4.83 -14.69
CA LEU A 15 5.75 5.19 -13.69
C LEU A 15 6.85 4.14 -13.56
N ARG A 16 6.73 3.00 -14.25
CA ARG A 16 7.87 2.09 -14.44
C ARG A 16 8.88 2.67 -15.43
N LYS A 17 8.38 3.34 -16.48
CA LYS A 17 9.22 3.99 -17.50
C LYS A 17 9.69 5.39 -17.11
N GLN A 18 8.91 6.08 -16.28
CA GLN A 18 9.19 7.45 -15.81
C GLN A 18 9.20 7.51 -14.27
N PRO A 19 10.11 6.78 -13.60
CA PRO A 19 10.14 6.73 -12.14
C PRO A 19 10.39 8.10 -11.49
N GLU A 20 11.09 9.03 -12.15
CA GLU A 20 11.37 10.39 -11.66
C GLU A 20 10.11 11.24 -11.41
N LEU A 21 8.98 10.89 -12.05
CA LEU A 21 7.69 11.52 -11.81
C LEU A 21 7.01 10.99 -10.54
N TYR A 22 7.43 9.82 -10.05
CA TYR A 22 6.93 9.27 -8.80
C TYR A 22 7.54 10.00 -7.59
N THR A 23 6.68 10.38 -6.64
CA THR A 23 7.10 10.92 -5.34
C THR A 23 6.60 10.01 -4.23
N VAL A 24 7.44 9.70 -3.25
CA VAL A 24 7.11 8.84 -2.12
C VAL A 24 6.11 9.53 -1.19
N GLY A 25 4.82 9.22 -1.37
CA GLY A 25 3.74 9.70 -0.51
C GLY A 25 3.79 9.14 0.92
N ARG A 26 3.13 9.82 1.86
CA ARG A 26 3.00 9.41 3.28
C ARG A 26 2.01 8.25 3.41
N GLY A 27 2.39 7.20 4.14
CA GLY A 27 1.53 6.03 4.36
C GLY A 27 1.11 5.37 3.04
N GLU A 28 -0.19 5.41 2.75
CA GLU A 28 -0.85 4.81 1.58
C GLU A 28 -1.11 5.82 0.43
N GLN A 29 -0.62 7.05 0.53
CA GLN A 29 -0.78 8.05 -0.53
C GLN A 29 -0.28 7.52 -1.89
N GLY A 30 -1.10 7.68 -2.93
CA GLY A 30 -0.79 7.24 -4.30
C GLY A 30 -1.12 5.78 -4.62
N VAL A 31 -1.39 4.92 -3.62
CA VAL A 31 -1.44 3.45 -3.82
C VAL A 31 -2.49 2.97 -4.82
N LEU A 32 -3.60 3.71 -4.97
CA LEU A 32 -4.66 3.40 -5.94
C LEU A 32 -4.62 4.27 -7.20
N MET A 33 -3.52 4.97 -7.45
CA MET A 33 -3.35 5.87 -8.59
C MET A 33 -2.20 5.47 -9.49
N VAL A 34 -1.06 5.11 -8.90
CA VAL A 34 0.21 4.88 -9.61
C VAL A 34 0.15 3.65 -10.51
N GLU A 35 0.19 3.87 -11.82
CA GLU A 35 0.23 2.84 -12.86
C GLU A 35 1.68 2.53 -13.31
N PRO A 36 1.97 1.30 -13.77
CA PRO A 36 1.05 0.16 -13.97
C PRO A 36 0.76 -0.65 -12.69
N TYR A 37 1.46 -0.33 -11.61
CA TYR A 37 1.48 -1.13 -10.38
C TYR A 37 0.12 -1.29 -9.71
N LYS A 38 -0.73 -0.25 -9.73
CA LYS A 38 -2.11 -0.38 -9.26
C LYS A 38 -2.81 -1.53 -9.98
N SER A 39 -2.74 -1.54 -11.31
CA SER A 39 -3.43 -2.54 -12.14
C SER A 39 -2.87 -3.95 -11.95
N GLU A 40 -1.57 -4.06 -11.68
CA GLU A 40 -0.91 -5.35 -11.40
C GLU A 40 -1.24 -5.89 -10.00
N ILE A 41 -1.24 -5.04 -8.97
CA ILE A 41 -1.34 -5.47 -7.56
C ILE A 41 -2.80 -5.56 -7.07
N LEU A 42 -3.67 -4.62 -7.47
CA LEU A 42 -5.05 -4.51 -6.98
C LEU A 42 -5.93 -5.77 -7.20
N PRO A 43 -5.79 -6.54 -8.30
CA PRO A 43 -6.53 -7.79 -8.49
C PRO A 43 -6.29 -8.80 -7.36
N HIS A 44 -5.07 -8.84 -6.81
CA HIS A 44 -4.66 -9.77 -5.76
C HIS A 44 -5.02 -9.29 -4.35
N TRP A 45 -5.40 -8.03 -4.17
CA TRP A 45 -5.60 -7.43 -2.84
C TRP A 45 -6.97 -7.75 -2.23
N ARG A 46 -7.05 -8.71 -1.31
CA ARG A 46 -8.29 -9.20 -0.68
C ARG A 46 -8.03 -9.60 0.79
N PHE A 47 -9.04 -9.46 1.66
CA PHE A 47 -8.88 -9.72 3.11
C PHE A 47 -10.19 -10.18 3.78
N LYS A 48 -11.03 -10.94 3.06
CA LYS A 48 -12.35 -11.34 3.58
C LYS A 48 -12.22 -12.27 4.78
N THR A 49 -11.34 -13.26 4.70
CA THR A 49 -11.01 -14.24 5.75
C THR A 49 -9.48 -14.33 5.92
N PRO A 50 -8.97 -14.95 6.99
CA PRO A 50 -7.53 -15.18 7.20
C PRO A 50 -6.88 -15.93 6.05
N GLU A 51 -7.55 -16.92 5.46
CA GLU A 51 -7.03 -17.71 4.34
C GLU A 51 -6.85 -16.81 3.11
N ILE A 52 -7.88 -16.03 2.76
CA ILE A 52 -7.81 -15.06 1.65
C ILE A 52 -6.76 -13.98 1.92
N ALA A 53 -6.62 -13.52 3.18
CA ALA A 53 -5.61 -12.54 3.55
C ALA A 53 -4.19 -13.12 3.44
N THR A 54 -4.02 -14.42 3.72
CA THR A 54 -2.75 -15.13 3.60
C THR A 54 -2.34 -15.19 2.13
N GLU A 55 -3.21 -15.73 1.26
CA GLU A 55 -2.98 -15.79 -0.18
C GLU A 55 -2.71 -14.40 -0.77
N SER A 56 -3.53 -13.41 -0.41
CA SER A 56 -3.39 -12.04 -0.89
C SER A 56 -2.07 -11.40 -0.46
N SER A 57 -1.72 -11.48 0.82
CA SER A 57 -0.50 -10.85 1.34
C SER A 57 0.76 -11.54 0.82
N GLN A 58 0.74 -12.86 0.66
CA GLN A 58 1.82 -13.61 0.02
C GLN A 58 1.98 -13.20 -1.43
N LYS A 59 0.89 -13.14 -2.21
CA LYS A 59 0.98 -12.76 -3.63
C LYS A 59 1.52 -11.34 -3.83
N ILE A 60 1.13 -10.40 -2.97
CA ILE A 60 1.64 -9.02 -3.04
C ILE A 60 3.12 -8.98 -2.62
N TYR A 61 3.53 -9.82 -1.67
CA TYR A 61 4.94 -9.92 -1.29
C TYR A 61 5.79 -10.59 -2.37
N GLU A 62 5.26 -11.58 -3.11
CA GLU A 62 5.90 -12.11 -4.32
C GLU A 62 6.13 -11.01 -5.35
N LEU A 63 5.12 -10.19 -5.65
CA LEU A 63 5.28 -9.04 -6.55
C LEU A 63 6.34 -8.06 -6.05
N PHE A 64 6.41 -7.81 -4.73
CA PHE A 64 7.48 -7.00 -4.14
C PHE A 64 8.87 -7.57 -4.44
N LEU A 65 9.06 -8.89 -4.31
CA LEU A 65 10.32 -9.56 -4.63
C LEU A 65 10.62 -9.53 -6.14
N GLU A 66 9.61 -9.70 -6.99
CA GLU A 66 9.77 -9.60 -8.45
C GLU A 66 10.23 -8.19 -8.86
N TYR A 67 9.63 -7.13 -8.31
CA TYR A 67 10.08 -5.75 -8.54
C TYR A 67 11.49 -5.52 -8.00
N LYS A 68 11.82 -6.11 -6.85
CA LYS A 68 13.15 -6.03 -6.26
C LYS A 68 14.22 -6.64 -7.17
N GLU A 69 13.97 -7.83 -7.72
CA GLU A 69 14.87 -8.49 -8.67
C GLU A 69 15.09 -7.65 -9.94
N GLN A 70 14.08 -6.86 -10.32
CA GLN A 70 14.14 -5.95 -11.47
C GLN A 70 14.79 -4.59 -11.16
N GLY A 71 15.13 -4.31 -9.90
CA GLY A 71 15.58 -2.98 -9.48
C GLY A 71 14.47 -1.91 -9.58
N ASP A 72 13.21 -2.31 -9.54
CA ASP A 72 12.05 -1.44 -9.69
C ASP A 72 11.58 -0.92 -8.32
N PHE A 73 12.14 0.22 -7.90
CA PHE A 73 11.77 0.86 -6.63
C PHE A 73 10.29 1.22 -6.54
N VAL A 74 9.71 1.77 -7.61
CA VAL A 74 8.32 2.26 -7.58
C VAL A 74 7.38 1.08 -7.36
N GLY A 75 7.63 -0.05 -8.04
CA GLY A 75 6.91 -1.29 -7.81
C GLY A 75 7.05 -1.81 -6.39
N MET A 76 8.26 -1.82 -5.84
CA MET A 76 8.50 -2.20 -4.45
C MET A 76 7.70 -1.33 -3.46
N ASP A 77 7.73 0.01 -3.60
CA ASP A 77 6.96 0.87 -2.69
C ASP A 77 5.46 0.69 -2.87
N MET A 78 4.97 0.46 -4.10
CA MET A 78 3.55 0.17 -4.33
C MET A 78 3.13 -1.13 -3.65
N ALA A 79 3.83 -2.24 -3.86
CA ALA A 79 3.53 -3.51 -3.21
C ALA A 79 3.54 -3.37 -1.67
N ARG A 80 4.55 -2.70 -1.12
CA ARG A 80 4.61 -2.41 0.33
C ARG A 80 3.45 -1.51 0.80
N LYS A 81 2.99 -0.54 0.01
CA LYS A 81 1.79 0.27 0.32
C LYS A 81 0.52 -0.56 0.27
N PHE A 82 0.38 -1.48 -0.66
CA PHE A 82 -0.77 -2.40 -0.71
C PHE A 82 -0.81 -3.33 0.52
N LEU A 83 0.35 -3.82 0.98
CA LEU A 83 0.44 -4.58 2.24
C LEU A 83 0.01 -3.72 3.45
N GLN A 84 0.48 -2.47 3.52
CA GLN A 84 0.06 -1.52 4.55
C GLN A 84 -1.46 -1.29 4.51
N MET A 85 -2.01 -1.03 3.33
CA MET A 85 -3.45 -0.83 3.12
C MET A 85 -4.24 -2.07 3.53
N GLY A 86 -3.73 -3.27 3.27
CA GLY A 86 -4.32 -4.53 3.75
C GLY A 86 -4.44 -4.55 5.27
N TYR A 87 -3.36 -4.22 5.98
CA TYR A 87 -3.33 -4.13 7.43
C TYR A 87 -4.32 -3.07 7.97
N THR A 88 -4.25 -1.84 7.47
CA THR A 88 -5.08 -0.73 8.00
C THR A 88 -6.56 -0.92 7.68
N ARG A 89 -6.92 -1.40 6.49
CA ARG A 89 -8.31 -1.69 6.13
C ARG A 89 -8.86 -2.87 6.92
N ALA A 90 -8.12 -3.98 7.03
CA ALA A 90 -8.57 -5.10 7.86
C ALA A 90 -8.77 -4.68 9.32
N ARG A 91 -7.86 -3.88 9.88
CA ARG A 91 -7.99 -3.35 11.25
C ARG A 91 -9.19 -2.44 11.42
N ARG A 92 -9.51 -1.61 10.42
CA ARG A 92 -10.73 -0.79 10.42
C ARG A 92 -12.00 -1.64 10.47
N TYR A 93 -11.99 -2.80 9.80
CA TYR A 93 -13.10 -3.76 9.80
C TYR A 93 -13.18 -4.59 11.09
N THR A 94 -12.06 -4.79 11.81
CA THR A 94 -12.09 -5.30 13.20
C THR A 94 -12.91 -4.40 14.10
N ASN A 95 -12.74 -3.09 13.95
CA ASN A 95 -13.30 -2.11 14.86
C ASN A 95 -14.79 -1.86 14.56
N HIS A 96 -15.15 -1.71 13.29
CA HIS A 96 -16.52 -1.37 12.90
C HIS A 96 -17.04 -2.26 11.78
N LYS A 97 -18.31 -2.66 11.86
CA LYS A 97 -18.99 -3.48 10.84
C LYS A 97 -18.89 -2.82 9.46
N GLY A 98 -18.41 -3.57 8.47
CA GLY A 98 -18.20 -3.07 7.11
C GLY A 98 -17.16 -1.93 7.00
N GLY A 99 -16.33 -1.74 8.04
CA GLY A 99 -15.32 -0.69 8.10
C GLY A 99 -15.89 0.73 8.21
N ARG A 100 -17.18 0.91 8.47
CA ARG A 100 -17.77 2.26 8.58
C ARG A 100 -17.75 2.73 10.03
N LYS A 101 -17.11 3.87 10.31
CA LYS A 101 -17.03 4.45 11.66
C LYS A 101 -18.30 5.22 12.04
N TYR A 102 -18.93 5.89 11.07
CA TYR A 102 -20.07 6.78 11.30
C TYR A 102 -21.35 6.21 10.69
N SER A 103 -22.46 6.32 11.40
CA SER A 103 -23.79 5.98 10.90
C SER A 103 -24.15 6.88 9.70
N LYS A 104 -24.90 6.32 8.75
CA LYS A 104 -25.44 7.08 7.62
C LYS A 104 -26.66 7.91 7.99
N GLU A 105 -27.36 7.53 9.05
CA GLU A 105 -28.63 8.13 9.44
C GLU A 105 -28.42 9.45 10.19
N ASP A 106 -27.49 9.46 11.14
CA ASP A 106 -27.30 10.57 12.08
C ASP A 106 -25.83 10.97 12.27
N GLY A 107 -24.89 10.31 11.60
CA GLY A 107 -23.45 10.57 11.76
C GLY A 107 -22.86 10.11 13.10
N SER A 108 -23.62 9.38 13.92
CA SER A 108 -23.13 8.86 15.21
C SER A 108 -22.02 7.82 15.02
N ILE A 109 -21.17 7.63 16.03
CA ILE A 109 -20.10 6.62 15.97
C ILE A 109 -20.71 5.23 16.15
N LEU A 110 -20.45 4.34 15.19
CA LEU A 110 -20.91 2.95 15.25
C LEU A 110 -20.15 2.15 16.32
N PRO A 111 -20.81 1.18 16.98
CA PRO A 111 -20.21 0.39 18.06
C PRO A 111 -18.93 -0.33 17.64
N TYR A 112 -18.03 -0.48 18.60
CA TYR A 112 -16.82 -1.30 18.44
C TYR A 112 -17.19 -2.79 18.54
N GLN A 113 -16.78 -3.60 17.56
CA GLN A 113 -17.20 -5.02 17.49
C GLN A 113 -16.08 -6.02 17.77
N ASN A 114 -14.81 -5.62 17.63
CA ASN A 114 -13.64 -6.48 17.81
C ASN A 114 -13.72 -7.80 17.02
N ASP A 115 -14.01 -7.74 15.72
CA ASP A 115 -14.10 -8.93 14.87
C ASP A 115 -12.74 -9.65 14.80
N LYS A 116 -12.68 -10.85 15.41
CA LYS A 116 -11.47 -11.69 15.49
C LYS A 116 -10.96 -12.13 14.12
N VAL A 117 -11.85 -12.43 13.18
CA VAL A 117 -11.51 -12.84 11.81
C VAL A 117 -10.79 -11.69 11.10
N LYS A 118 -11.26 -10.46 11.29
CA LYS A 118 -10.61 -9.27 10.73
C LYS A 118 -9.32 -8.90 11.46
N ALA A 119 -9.26 -9.14 12.76
CA ALA A 119 -8.03 -8.92 13.52
C ALA A 119 -6.90 -9.84 13.03
N GLU A 120 -7.20 -11.10 12.74
CA GLU A 120 -6.25 -12.07 12.20
C GLU A 120 -5.83 -11.70 10.78
N ALA A 121 -6.78 -11.36 9.90
CA ALA A 121 -6.45 -10.84 8.56
C ALA A 121 -5.53 -9.60 8.63
N ALA A 122 -5.76 -8.69 9.58
CA ALA A 122 -4.89 -7.53 9.80
C ALA A 122 -3.48 -7.94 10.25
N ALA A 123 -3.36 -8.93 11.14
CA ALA A 123 -2.07 -9.43 11.62
C ALA A 123 -1.24 -10.05 10.49
N ILE A 124 -1.88 -10.81 9.59
CA ILE A 124 -1.26 -11.42 8.41
C ILE A 124 -0.64 -10.36 7.50
N PHE A 125 -1.41 -9.34 7.11
CA PHE A 125 -0.88 -8.23 6.31
C PHE A 125 0.19 -7.43 7.02
N LYS A 126 0.06 -7.22 8.33
CA LYS A 126 1.05 -6.50 9.13
C LYS A 126 2.40 -7.20 9.10
N ALA A 127 2.42 -8.54 9.23
CA ALA A 127 3.66 -9.30 9.20
C ALA A 127 4.42 -9.10 7.89
N GLN A 128 3.75 -9.27 6.74
CA GLN A 128 4.35 -9.05 5.43
C GLN A 128 4.75 -7.58 5.20
N TRP A 129 3.92 -6.63 5.65
CA TRP A 129 4.22 -5.21 5.54
C TRP A 129 5.49 -4.83 6.29
N GLU A 130 5.69 -5.31 7.52
CA GLU A 130 6.91 -5.01 8.28
C GLU A 130 8.15 -5.62 7.62
N ILE A 131 8.05 -6.85 7.08
CA ILE A 131 9.14 -7.46 6.29
C ILE A 131 9.52 -6.55 5.11
N ALA A 132 8.57 -6.25 4.21
CA ALA A 132 8.82 -5.42 3.03
C ALA A 132 9.31 -3.99 3.37
N LYS A 133 8.80 -3.42 4.47
CA LYS A 133 9.21 -2.08 4.94
C LYS A 133 10.63 -2.06 5.51
N SER A 134 11.08 -3.17 6.10
CA SER A 134 12.41 -3.33 6.70
C SER A 134 13.45 -3.93 5.75
N ASP A 135 13.03 -4.30 4.53
CA ASP A 135 13.93 -4.86 3.52
C ASP A 135 15.09 -3.88 3.22
N PRO A 136 16.36 -4.31 3.34
CA PRO A 136 17.51 -3.43 3.17
C PRO A 136 17.56 -2.74 1.80
N ASP A 137 17.23 -3.47 0.74
CA ASP A 137 17.28 -2.95 -0.63
C ASP A 137 16.17 -1.93 -0.86
N TYR A 138 14.96 -2.19 -0.35
CA TYR A 138 13.89 -1.18 -0.35
C TYR A 138 14.31 0.10 0.38
N VAL A 139 14.91 -0.02 1.56
CA VAL A 139 15.35 1.15 2.35
C VAL A 139 16.41 1.95 1.61
N GLN A 140 17.37 1.26 0.98
CA GLN A 140 18.41 1.88 0.17
C GLN A 140 17.83 2.58 -1.06
N MET A 141 17.07 1.86 -1.90
CA MET A 141 16.50 2.40 -3.14
C MET A 141 15.55 3.56 -2.87
N LYS A 142 14.80 3.52 -1.77
CA LYS A 142 13.97 4.64 -1.33
C LYS A 142 14.77 5.90 -1.04
N LYS A 143 15.92 5.74 -0.41
CA LYS A 143 16.82 6.86 -0.11
C LYS A 143 17.37 7.43 -1.41
N GLU A 144 17.90 6.57 -2.28
CA GLU A 144 18.45 6.96 -3.58
C GLU A 144 17.41 7.68 -4.45
N HIS A 145 16.19 7.15 -4.54
CA HIS A 145 15.09 7.79 -5.29
C HIS A 145 14.81 9.21 -4.80
N ARG A 146 14.78 9.40 -3.48
CA ARG A 146 14.54 10.71 -2.88
C ARG A 146 15.67 11.69 -3.13
N GLU A 147 16.90 11.21 -3.04
CA GLU A 147 18.09 12.02 -3.31
C GLU A 147 18.17 12.43 -4.77
N ASN A 148 17.73 11.57 -5.69
CA ASN A 148 17.78 11.83 -7.14
C ASN A 148 16.61 12.69 -7.65
N TYR A 149 15.41 12.55 -7.09
CA TYR A 149 14.18 13.11 -7.69
C TYR A 149 13.28 13.93 -6.75
N GLU A 150 13.52 13.90 -5.43
CA GLU A 150 12.65 14.55 -4.44
C GLU A 150 13.33 15.65 -3.61
N GLN A 151 14.58 16.00 -3.93
CA GLN A 151 15.19 17.19 -3.38
C GLN A 151 14.40 18.43 -3.85
N ALA A 152 14.26 19.42 -2.97
CA ALA A 152 13.65 20.67 -3.39
C ALA A 152 14.68 21.40 -4.25
N ASP A 153 14.26 21.97 -5.38
CA ASP A 153 15.03 23.03 -6.01
C ASP A 153 15.23 24.14 -4.96
N GLU A 154 16.49 24.50 -4.69
CA GLU A 154 16.85 25.65 -3.83
C GLU A 154 16.31 26.97 -4.38
#